data_AF-A0A1W9NWU3-F1
#
_entry.id   AF-A0A1W9NWU3-F1
#
_cell.length_a   1.000
_cell.length_b   1.000
_cell.length_c   1.000
_cell.angle_alpha   90.00
_cell.angle_beta   90.00
_cell.angle_gamma   90.00
#
_symmetry.space_group_name_H-M   'P 1'
#
loop_
_entity.id
_entity.type
_entity.pdbx_description
1 polymer ?
#
loop_
_entity_poly.entity_id
_entity_poly.type
_entity_poly.pdbx_seq_one_letter_code
_entity_poly.pdbx_strand_id
1 'polypeptide(L)'
;MVEDLNRILEKAWAEEPEPVGRIEENQREQEKEKKILFLGKKEVVPNRSVLYRNGEFFIEANGSSFIIRPRYEREYLKIRGKRGNKRYVKFTKVAKEILVPMPIVRENPILWFEQNYLSNAKRNQQGWFIKKIWEHRHEFMGLLCMG
;
A
#
# COMPACT_ATOMS: atom_id res chain seq x y z
N MET A 1 -29.32 -12.64 -33.09
CA MET A 1 -30.05 -11.52 -32.46
C MET A 1 -29.72 -11.31 -30.97
N VAL A 2 -29.00 -12.21 -30.28
CA VAL A 2 -28.54 -11.99 -28.89
C VAL A 2 -27.07 -11.54 -28.82
N GLU A 3 -26.25 -11.91 -29.81
CA GLU A 3 -24.83 -11.53 -29.88
C GLU A 3 -24.60 -10.03 -30.12
N ASP A 4 -25.51 -9.37 -30.85
CA ASP A 4 -25.43 -7.92 -31.06
C ASP A 4 -25.70 -7.13 -29.77
N LEU A 5 -26.54 -7.66 -28.87
CA LEU A 5 -26.85 -6.99 -27.60
C LEU A 5 -25.64 -6.98 -26.65
N ASN A 6 -24.93 -8.12 -26.58
CA ASN A 6 -23.71 -8.23 -25.76
C ASN A 6 -22.58 -7.33 -26.29
N ARG A 7 -22.46 -7.19 -27.61
CA ARG A 7 -21.46 -6.31 -28.23
C ARG A 7 -21.76 -4.81 -28.02
N ILE A 8 -23.05 -4.45 -27.95
CA ILE A 8 -23.49 -3.08 -27.63
C ILE A 8 -23.23 -2.77 -26.15
N LEU A 9 -23.47 -3.71 -25.24
CA LEU A 9 -23.22 -3.55 -23.81
C LEU A 9 -21.72 -3.44 -23.47
N GLU A 10 -20.86 -4.23 -24.13
CA GLU A 10 -19.40 -4.10 -24.01
C GLU A 10 -18.89 -2.74 -24.48
N LYS A 11 -19.45 -2.18 -25.57
CA LYS A 11 -19.09 -0.85 -26.06
C LYS A 11 -19.55 0.27 -25.11
N ALA A 12 -20.76 0.16 -24.57
CA ALA A 12 -21.28 1.12 -23.60
C ALA A 12 -20.53 1.06 -22.25
N TRP A 13 -19.88 -0.06 -21.93
CA TRP A 13 -19.03 -0.20 -20.75
C TRP A 13 -17.58 0.26 -20.98
N ALA A 14 -17.15 0.41 -22.24
CA ALA A 14 -15.84 0.91 -22.63
C ALA A 14 -15.79 2.44 -22.77
N GLU A 15 -16.93 3.09 -23.01
CA GLU A 15 -17.06 4.55 -22.97
C GLU A 15 -17.51 4.99 -21.56
N GLU A 16 -16.54 5.22 -20.66
CA GLU A 16 -16.82 6.04 -19.48
C GLU A 16 -17.30 7.41 -19.96
N PRO A 17 -18.47 7.91 -19.51
CA PRO A 17 -18.88 9.27 -19.82
C PRO A 17 -17.81 10.22 -19.28
N GLU A 18 -17.28 11.10 -20.13
CA GLU A 18 -16.40 12.18 -19.66
C GLU A 18 -17.13 12.92 -18.52
N PRO A 19 -16.52 13.03 -17.32
CA PRO A 19 -17.17 13.72 -16.23
C PRO A 19 -17.22 15.21 -16.58
N VAL A 20 -18.37 15.66 -17.09
CA VAL A 20 -18.76 17.07 -17.10
C VAL A 20 -19.11 17.46 -15.67
N GLY A 21 -18.07 17.52 -14.84
CA GLY A 21 -18.12 17.76 -13.41
C GLY A 21 -17.07 18.78 -13.01
N ARG A 22 -17.49 20.05 -12.99
CA ARG A 22 -16.91 21.15 -12.20
C ARG A 22 -15.40 21.38 -12.33
N ILE A 23 -15.05 22.34 -13.17
CA ILE A 23 -13.73 23.00 -13.25
C ILE A 23 -13.25 23.53 -11.87
N GLU A 24 -14.15 23.73 -10.89
CA GLU A 24 -13.81 24.19 -9.54
C GLU A 24 -13.31 23.10 -8.56
N GLU A 25 -13.69 21.84 -8.73
CA GLU A 25 -13.23 20.75 -7.84
C GLU A 25 -11.79 20.35 -8.14
N ASN A 26 -11.42 20.31 -9.43
CA ASN A 26 -10.05 20.05 -9.87
C ASN A 26 -9.05 21.13 -9.43
N GLN A 27 -9.48 22.39 -9.26
CA GLN A 27 -8.60 23.46 -8.76
C GLN A 27 -8.28 23.32 -7.27
N ARG A 28 -9.25 22.88 -6.44
CA ARG A 28 -9.03 22.63 -5.01
C ARG A 28 -8.15 21.40 -4.75
N GLU A 29 -8.20 20.41 -5.62
CA GLU A 29 -7.31 19.24 -5.54
C GLU A 29 -5.89 19.58 -6.01
N GLN A 30 -5.73 20.34 -7.10
CA GLN A 30 -4.41 20.81 -7.55
C GLN A 30 -3.73 21.78 -6.57
N GLU A 31 -4.47 22.64 -5.86
CA GLU A 31 -3.90 23.50 -4.81
C GLU A 31 -3.46 22.73 -3.55
N LYS A 32 -4.09 21.59 -3.25
CA LYS A 32 -3.67 20.70 -2.16
C LYS A 32 -2.39 19.94 -2.50
N GLU A 33 -2.21 19.56 -3.77
CA GLU A 33 -1.02 18.85 -4.23
C GLU A 33 0.24 19.72 -4.26
N LYS A 34 0.13 21.02 -4.60
CA LYS A 34 1.28 21.96 -4.62
C LYS A 34 1.93 22.24 -3.25
N LYS A 35 1.40 21.71 -2.14
CA LYS A 35 1.93 21.91 -0.78
C LYS A 35 2.72 20.73 -0.24
N ILE A 36 2.87 19.63 -0.98
CA ILE A 36 3.64 18.47 -0.55
C ILE A 36 4.77 18.22 -1.54
N LEU A 37 6.01 18.38 -1.10
CA LEU A 37 7.20 18.09 -1.89
C LEU A 37 7.76 16.73 -1.47
N PHE A 38 8.02 15.85 -2.43
CA PHE A 38 8.72 14.60 -2.16
C PHE A 38 10.21 14.87 -1.94
N LEU A 39 10.76 14.39 -0.83
CA LEU A 39 12.17 14.59 -0.47
C LEU A 39 13.03 13.37 -0.81
N GLY A 40 12.46 12.16 -0.75
CA GLY A 40 13.20 10.94 -1.02
C GLY A 40 12.61 9.70 -0.33
N LYS A 41 13.34 8.59 -0.45
CA LYS A 41 13.06 7.35 0.26
C LYS A 41 14.14 7.13 1.32
N LYS A 42 13.73 6.76 2.53
CA LYS A 42 14.62 6.36 3.62
C LYS A 42 14.46 4.86 3.84
N GLU A 43 15.57 4.12 3.88
CA GLU A 43 15.53 2.70 4.20
C GLU A 43 15.18 2.49 5.68
N VAL A 44 14.29 1.53 5.94
CA VAL A 44 13.89 1.13 7.28
C VAL A 44 14.89 0.12 7.81
N VAL A 45 15.45 0.42 8.99
CA VAL A 45 16.36 -0.49 9.67
C VAL A 45 15.55 -1.53 10.45
N PRO A 46 15.84 -2.84 10.27
CA PRO A 46 15.29 -3.88 11.12
C PRO A 46 15.67 -3.66 12.59
N ASN A 47 14.72 -3.87 13.48
CA ASN A 47 14.91 -3.86 14.92
C ASN A 47 15.39 -5.24 15.42
N ARG A 48 15.18 -6.31 14.65
CA ARG A 48 15.44 -7.70 15.04
C ARG A 48 16.01 -8.53 13.89
N SER A 49 16.22 -9.82 14.15
CA SER A 49 16.64 -10.79 13.14
C SER A 49 15.63 -10.85 12.00
N VAL A 50 16.16 -10.76 10.77
CA VAL A 50 15.39 -10.75 9.54
C VAL A 50 15.37 -12.16 8.97
N LEU A 51 14.17 -12.72 8.80
CA LEU A 51 13.95 -14.03 8.22
C LEU A 51 13.91 -13.99 6.69
N TYR A 52 13.42 -12.88 6.15
CA TYR A 52 13.26 -12.68 4.73
C TYR A 52 13.37 -11.18 4.40
N ARG A 53 13.97 -10.86 3.26
CA ARG A 53 14.09 -9.50 2.76
C ARG A 53 14.13 -9.52 1.23
N ASN A 54 13.38 -8.59 0.61
CA ASN A 54 13.49 -8.31 -0.81
C ASN A 54 13.60 -6.80 -1.07
N GLY A 55 13.31 -6.37 -2.30
CA GLY A 55 13.33 -4.97 -2.70
C GLY A 55 12.19 -4.12 -2.12
N GLU A 56 11.14 -4.73 -1.59
CA GLU A 56 9.89 -4.05 -1.21
C GLU A 56 9.67 -4.08 0.31
N PHE A 57 9.99 -5.19 0.97
CA PHE A 57 9.72 -5.41 2.39
C PHE A 57 10.71 -6.39 3.02
N PHE A 58 10.62 -6.51 4.33
CA PHE A 58 11.33 -7.53 5.10
C PHE A 58 10.45 -8.07 6.22
N ILE A 59 10.82 -9.23 6.73
CA ILE A 59 10.11 -9.95 7.78
C ILE A 59 11.04 -10.17 8.95
N GLU A 60 10.58 -9.82 10.14
CA GLU A 60 11.31 -10.02 11.39
C GLU A 60 10.63 -11.05 12.27
N ALA A 61 11.44 -11.84 12.97
CA ALA A 61 10.97 -12.66 14.06
C ALA A 61 10.78 -11.80 15.33
N ASN A 62 9.58 -11.83 15.89
CA ASN A 62 9.23 -11.17 17.15
C ASN A 62 8.59 -12.18 18.13
N GLY A 63 9.40 -13.10 18.66
CA GLY A 63 9.08 -13.94 19.83
C GLY A 63 7.89 -14.89 19.65
N SER A 64 6.68 -14.35 19.54
CA SER A 64 5.41 -15.04 19.28
C SER A 64 4.71 -14.60 17.98
N SER A 65 5.33 -13.72 17.20
CA SER A 65 4.80 -13.20 15.93
C SER A 65 5.89 -12.93 14.91
N PHE A 66 5.51 -12.83 13.65
CA PHE A 66 6.33 -12.24 12.60
C PHE A 66 5.84 -10.83 12.28
N ILE A 67 6.75 -9.91 12.00
CA ILE A 67 6.40 -8.55 11.59
C ILE A 67 6.87 -8.34 10.16
N ILE A 68 5.94 -8.03 9.25
CA ILE A 68 6.23 -7.66 7.88
C ILE A 68 6.23 -6.13 7.77
N ARG A 69 7.37 -5.54 7.42
CA ARG A 69 7.55 -4.08 7.33
C ARG A 69 8.02 -3.65 5.94
N PRO A 70 7.57 -2.49 5.43
CA PRO A 70 8.11 -1.94 4.19
C PRO A 70 9.61 -1.68 4.31
N ARG A 71 10.35 -1.90 3.23
CA ARG A 71 11.78 -1.61 3.18
C ARG A 71 12.08 -0.11 3.20
N TYR A 72 11.16 0.70 2.68
CA TYR A 72 11.37 2.13 2.52
C TYR A 72 10.20 2.95 3.05
N GLU A 73 10.53 4.06 3.72
CA GLU A 73 9.60 5.14 4.04
C GLU A 73 9.77 6.27 3.04
N ARG A 74 8.66 6.89 2.64
CA ARG A 74 8.70 8.07 1.77
C ARG A 74 8.72 9.32 2.63
N GLU A 75 9.71 10.17 2.43
CA GLU A 75 9.84 11.44 3.12
C GLU A 75 9.23 12.56 2.28
N TYR A 76 8.48 13.43 2.94
CA TYR A 76 7.80 14.55 2.32
C TYR A 76 7.98 15.83 3.13
N LEU A 77 7.88 16.97 2.45
CA LEU A 77 7.85 18.30 3.04
C LEU A 77 6.47 18.92 2.81
N LYS A 78 5.74 19.20 3.88
CA LYS A 78 4.47 19.92 3.82
C LYS A 78 4.71 21.41 4.03
N ILE A 79 4.30 22.22 3.06
CA ILE A 79 4.32 23.68 3.18
C ILE A 79 3.02 24.13 3.83
N ARG A 80 3.13 24.83 4.96
CA ARG A 80 2.01 25.47 5.68
C ARG A 80 2.17 26.99 5.66
N GLY A 81 1.06 27.73 5.75
CA GLY A 81 1.04 29.19 5.80
C GLY A 81 0.78 29.88 4.45
N LYS A 82 0.67 31.21 4.48
CA LYS A 82 0.44 32.09 3.32
C LYS A 82 1.74 32.79 2.89
N ARG A 83 1.71 33.49 1.75
CA ARG A 83 2.85 34.26 1.20
C ARG A 83 3.41 35.19 2.29
N GLY A 84 4.71 35.08 2.60
CA GLY A 84 5.40 35.86 3.65
C GLY A 84 5.65 35.12 4.98
N ASN A 85 4.93 34.04 5.29
CA ASN A 85 5.13 33.25 6.53
C ASN A 85 4.92 31.75 6.25
N LYS A 86 5.69 31.22 5.29
CA LYS A 86 5.67 29.79 4.97
C LYS A 86 6.49 29.02 6.01
N ARG A 87 5.92 27.95 6.56
CA ARG A 87 6.60 26.98 7.40
C ARG A 87 6.66 25.64 6.68
N TYR A 88 7.80 24.99 6.78
CA TYR A 88 8.05 23.69 6.16
C TYR A 88 8.05 22.62 7.25
N VAL A 89 7.20 21.60 7.12
CA VAL A 89 7.08 20.50 8.09
C VAL A 89 7.43 19.20 7.39
N LYS A 90 8.52 18.56 7.80
CA LYS A 90 8.90 17.23 7.30
C LYS A 90 7.99 16.18 7.93
N PHE A 91 7.52 15.23 7.13
CA PHE A 91 6.75 14.08 7.60
C PHE A 91 7.01 12.86 6.72
N THR A 92 6.78 11.67 7.27
CA THR A 92 6.94 10.39 6.56
C THR A 92 5.58 9.80 6.20
N LYS A 93 5.53 9.07 5.09
CA LYS A 93 4.42 8.16 4.77
C LYS A 93 4.97 6.77 4.55
N VAL A 94 4.47 5.82 5.33
CA VAL A 94 4.82 4.41 5.26
C VAL A 94 3.54 3.58 5.42
N ALA A 95 3.51 2.39 4.80
CA ALA A 95 2.46 1.43 5.08
C ALA A 95 2.62 0.92 6.52
N LYS A 96 1.50 0.68 7.20
CA LYS A 96 1.52 0.08 8.53
C LYS A 96 2.04 -1.34 8.42
N GLU A 97 2.91 -1.71 9.36
CA GLU A 97 3.40 -3.07 9.49
C GLU A 97 2.26 -4.08 9.66
N ILE A 98 2.49 -5.28 9.16
CA ILE A 98 1.57 -6.41 9.31
C ILE A 98 2.16 -7.35 10.34
N LEU A 99 1.41 -7.55 11.43
CA LEU A 99 1.77 -8.49 12.48
C LEU A 99 1.06 -9.81 12.22
N VAL A 100 1.83 -10.88 12.13
CA VAL A 100 1.37 -12.23 11.82
C VAL A 100 1.62 -13.11 13.06
N PRO A 101 0.59 -13.48 13.82
CA PRO A 101 0.77 -14.28 15.05
C PRO A 101 1.19 -15.72 14.72
N MET A 102 2.34 -16.20 15.25
CA MET A 102 2.92 -17.51 14.92
C MET A 102 1.97 -18.72 15.03
N PRO A 103 1.12 -18.85 16.07
CA PRO A 103 0.24 -20.01 16.21
C PRO A 103 -0.71 -20.20 15.02
N ILE A 104 -1.15 -19.10 14.40
CA ILE A 104 -2.15 -19.11 13.34
C ILE A 104 -1.51 -19.46 11.98
N VAL A 105 -0.22 -19.14 11.82
CA VAL A 105 0.52 -19.30 10.56
C VAL A 105 1.05 -20.72 10.38
N ARG A 106 1.18 -21.51 11.46
CA ARG A 106 1.67 -22.90 11.39
C ARG A 106 0.72 -23.83 10.64
N GLU A 107 -0.57 -23.50 10.57
CA GLU A 107 -1.54 -24.32 9.84
C GLU A 107 -1.64 -23.92 8.36
N ASN A 108 -1.93 -22.65 8.06
CA ASN A 108 -1.96 -22.15 6.67
C ASN A 108 -1.74 -20.62 6.59
N PRO A 109 -0.49 -20.16 6.38
CA PRO A 109 -0.15 -18.74 6.30
C PRO A 109 -0.92 -18.00 5.19
N ILE A 110 -1.08 -18.69 4.06
CA ILE A 110 -1.57 -18.13 2.82
C ILE A 110 -3.05 -17.83 2.98
N LEU A 111 -3.83 -18.82 3.42
CA LEU A 111 -5.27 -18.68 3.63
C LEU A 111 -5.55 -17.61 4.70
N TRP A 112 -4.80 -17.60 5.79
CA TRP A 112 -4.95 -16.58 6.82
C TRP A 112 -4.71 -15.17 6.27
N PHE A 113 -3.63 -14.97 5.52
CA PHE A 113 -3.30 -13.66 4.95
C PHE A 113 -4.36 -13.19 3.95
N GLU A 114 -4.83 -14.10 3.10
CA GLU A 114 -5.89 -13.84 2.13
C GLU A 114 -7.18 -13.34 2.80
N GLN A 115 -7.64 -14.07 3.82
CA GLN A 115 -8.87 -13.74 4.54
C GLN A 115 -8.78 -12.40 5.29
N ASN A 116 -7.63 -12.11 5.91
CA ASN A 116 -7.47 -10.93 6.77
C ASN A 116 -7.12 -9.65 6.01
N TYR A 117 -6.36 -9.75 4.91
CA TYR A 117 -5.78 -8.56 4.27
C TYR A 117 -6.18 -8.37 2.81
N LEU A 118 -6.28 -9.43 2.00
CA LEU A 118 -6.59 -9.29 0.58
C LEU A 118 -8.06 -8.92 0.33
N SER A 119 -8.97 -9.61 1.02
CA SER A 119 -10.42 -9.40 0.90
C SER A 119 -10.84 -7.94 1.07
N ASN A 120 -10.12 -7.21 1.92
CA ASN A 120 -10.42 -5.82 2.31
C ASN A 120 -9.35 -4.81 1.84
N ALA A 121 -8.48 -5.19 0.90
CA ALA A 121 -7.39 -4.34 0.44
C ALA A 121 -7.92 -3.09 -0.30
N LYS A 122 -7.68 -1.91 0.28
CA LYS A 122 -8.10 -0.62 -0.30
C LYS A 122 -7.12 -0.15 -1.39
N ARG A 123 -7.57 0.69 -2.32
CA ARG A 123 -6.71 1.36 -3.33
C ARG A 123 -5.87 2.50 -2.72
N ASN A 124 -5.08 2.20 -1.70
CA ASN A 124 -4.21 3.14 -1.00
C ASN A 124 -2.81 2.53 -0.74
N GLN A 125 -1.92 3.28 -0.08
CA GLN A 125 -0.57 2.81 0.22
C GLN A 125 -0.54 1.47 0.97
N GLN A 126 -1.48 1.24 1.90
CA GLN A 126 -1.57 -0.02 2.64
C GLN A 126 -1.98 -1.19 1.73
N GLY A 127 -2.99 -1.01 0.88
CA GLY A 127 -3.42 -2.08 -0.02
C GLY A 127 -2.38 -2.41 -1.08
N TRP A 128 -1.62 -1.42 -1.57
CA TRP A 128 -0.46 -1.68 -2.42
C TRP A 128 0.61 -2.52 -1.71
N PHE A 129 0.89 -2.20 -0.44
CA PHE A 129 1.82 -2.98 0.38
C PHE A 129 1.33 -4.42 0.59
N ILE A 130 0.06 -4.61 0.96
CA ILE A 130 -0.57 -5.94 1.08
C ILE A 130 -0.46 -6.73 -0.22
N LYS A 131 -0.76 -6.09 -1.36
CA LYS A 131 -0.65 -6.73 -2.68
C LYS A 131 0.79 -7.16 -2.98
N LYS A 132 1.78 -6.33 -2.67
CA LYS A 132 3.20 -6.68 -2.84
C LYS A 132 3.62 -7.87 -1.97
N ILE A 133 3.15 -7.93 -0.72
CA ILE A 133 3.38 -9.10 0.13
C ILE A 133 2.78 -10.36 -0.51
N TRP A 134 1.56 -10.27 -1.03
CA TRP A 134 0.88 -11.38 -1.68
C TRP A 134 1.59 -11.86 -2.96
N GLU A 135 2.09 -10.93 -3.77
CA GLU A 135 2.86 -11.25 -4.99
C GLU A 135 4.06 -12.15 -4.66
N HIS A 136 4.75 -11.88 -3.55
CA HIS A 136 5.93 -12.62 -3.09
C HIS A 136 5.61 -13.77 -2.11
N ARG A 137 4.33 -14.13 -1.91
CA ARG A 137 3.91 -15.10 -0.86
C ARG A 137 4.68 -16.43 -0.89
N HIS A 138 4.97 -16.95 -2.08
CA HIS A 138 5.62 -18.24 -2.26
C HIS A 138 7.09 -18.24 -1.82
N GLU A 139 7.70 -17.07 -1.68
CA GLU A 139 9.13 -16.93 -1.33
C GLU A 139 9.38 -17.02 0.17
N PHE A 140 8.38 -16.68 1.00
CA PHE A 140 8.58 -16.57 2.44
C PHE A 140 7.50 -17.24 3.29
N MET A 141 6.29 -17.48 2.78
CA MET A 141 5.20 -18.01 3.62
C MET A 141 5.55 -19.39 4.20
N GLY A 142 6.29 -20.22 3.46
CA GLY A 142 6.82 -21.48 3.98
C GLY A 142 7.82 -21.31 5.13
N LEU A 143 8.59 -20.21 5.14
CA LEU A 143 9.49 -19.88 6.26
C LEU A 143 8.71 -19.55 7.53
N LEU A 144 7.49 -19.01 7.40
CA LEU A 144 6.64 -18.71 8.55
C LEU A 144 6.04 -19.98 9.19
N CYS A 145 5.91 -21.07 8.43
CA CYS A 145 5.46 -22.36 8.96
C CYS A 145 6.54 -23.07 9.79
N MET A 146 7.82 -22.79 9.52
CA MET A 146 8.96 -23.46 10.16
C MET A 146 9.50 -22.72 11.40
N GLY A 147 8.85 -21.62 11.81
CA GLY A 147 9.23 -20.83 12.98
C GLY A 147 9.04 -21.55 14.31
#